data_AF-A0A142W1I6-F1
#
_entry.id   AF-A0A142W1I6-F1
#
_cell.length_a   1.000
_cell.length_b   1.000
_cell.length_c   1.000
_cell.angle_alpha   90.00
_cell.angle_beta   90.00
_cell.angle_gamma   90.00
#
_symmetry.space_group_name_H-M   'P 1'
#
loop_
_entity.id
_entity.type
_entity.pdbx_description
1 polymer ?
#
loop_
_entity_poly.entity_id
_entity_poly.type
_entity_poly.pdbx_seq_one_letter_code
_entity_poly.pdbx_strand_id
1 'polypeptide(L)' 'MAHDPQSDHIGGTPRATKRPGDVRPPANWTNEPLPKPQPIIEDAAEAQPGGRNPVRYGDWELKGLAIDF' A
#
# COMPACT_ATOMS: atom_id res chain seq x y z
N MET A 1 -8.46 11.34 30.61
CA MET A 1 -9.36 10.39 29.92
C MET A 1 -9.62 9.28 30.93
N ALA A 2 -10.82 9.18 31.50
CA ALA A 2 -11.13 8.14 32.48
C ALA A 2 -11.29 6.79 31.76
N HIS A 3 -10.70 5.73 32.29
CA HIS A 3 -10.85 4.38 31.77
C HIS A 3 -12.26 3.88 32.10
N ASP A 4 -13.07 3.59 31.07
CA ASP A 4 -14.40 3.02 31.24
C ASP A 4 -14.29 1.50 31.40
N PRO A 5 -14.61 0.91 32.56
CA PRO A 5 -14.50 -0.53 32.79
C PRO A 5 -15.47 -1.36 31.91
N GLN A 6 -16.51 -0.74 31.33
CA GLN A 6 -17.36 -1.44 30.35
C GLN A 6 -16.62 -1.69 29.02
N SER A 7 -15.61 -0.88 28.72
CA SER A 7 -14.83 -1.02 27.48
C SER A 7 -13.92 -2.23 27.46
N ASP A 8 -13.69 -2.90 28.60
CA ASP A 8 -12.82 -4.07 28.75
C ASP A 8 -13.53 -5.41 28.52
N HIS A 9 -14.85 -5.39 28.30
CA HIS A 9 -15.65 -6.59 28.09
C HIS A 9 -16.44 -6.54 26.78
N ILE A 10 -16.53 -7.66 26.07
CA ILE A 10 -17.41 -7.84 24.90
C ILE A 10 -18.38 -8.98 25.24
N GLY A 11 -19.68 -8.66 25.30
CA GLY A 11 -20.73 -9.65 25.56
C GLY A 11 -20.55 -10.41 26.90
N GLY A 12 -20.02 -9.75 27.92
CA GLY A 12 -19.75 -10.36 29.24
C GLY A 12 -18.44 -11.16 29.33
N THR A 13 -17.68 -11.28 28.25
CA THR A 13 -16.35 -11.89 28.26
C THR A 13 -15.25 -10.82 28.27
N PRO A 14 -14.14 -10.99 29.03
CA PRO A 14 -13.00 -10.08 28.97
C PRO A 14 -12.45 -9.98 27.54
N ARG A 15 -12.05 -8.77 27.13
CA ARG A 15 -11.50 -8.54 25.80
C ARG A 15 -10.16 -9.23 25.61
N ALA A 16 -10.05 -10.01 24.55
CA ALA A 16 -8.78 -10.55 24.06
C ALA A 16 -7.99 -9.46 23.30
N THR A 17 -7.31 -8.59 24.02
CA THR A 17 -6.45 -7.52 23.45
C THR A 17 -5.05 -7.99 23.07
N LYS A 18 -4.67 -9.20 23.51
CA LYS A 18 -3.36 -9.80 23.26
C LYS A 18 -3.51 -11.09 22.46
N ARG A 19 -2.62 -11.26 21.48
CA ARG A 19 -2.52 -12.50 20.69
C ARG A 19 -2.15 -13.68 21.60
N PRO A 20 -2.89 -14.81 21.55
CA PRO A 20 -2.50 -16.03 22.27
C PRO A 20 -1.16 -16.58 21.76
N GLY A 21 -0.35 -17.14 22.67
CA GLY A 21 1.03 -17.54 22.39
C GLY A 21 1.16 -18.83 21.57
N ASP A 22 0.13 -19.66 21.59
CA ASP A 22 -0.02 -20.95 20.93
C ASP A 22 -0.49 -20.86 19.47
N VAL A 23 -0.90 -19.68 19.02
CA VAL A 23 -1.22 -19.42 17.62
C VAL A 23 0.07 -19.44 16.80
N ARG A 24 0.20 -20.42 15.92
CA ARG A 24 1.34 -20.61 15.01
C ARG A 24 0.94 -20.39 13.55
N PRO A 25 1.81 -19.82 12.71
CA PRO A 25 1.55 -19.74 11.28
C PRO A 25 1.53 -21.15 10.64
N PRO A 26 0.87 -21.33 9.48
CA PRO A 26 0.90 -22.57 8.71
C PRO A 26 2.32 -23.00 8.32
N ALA A 27 2.53 -24.29 8.07
CA ALA A 27 3.86 -24.86 7.79
C ALA A 27 4.60 -24.21 6.60
N ASN A 28 3.86 -23.73 5.58
CA ASN A 28 4.43 -23.12 4.37
C ASN A 28 4.31 -21.59 4.35
N TRP A 29 3.99 -20.96 5.49
CA TRP A 29 3.85 -19.52 5.55
C TRP A 29 5.22 -18.84 5.61
N THR A 30 5.51 -17.98 4.64
CA THR A 30 6.68 -17.10 4.63
C THR A 30 6.23 -15.65 4.80
N ASN A 31 7.00 -14.87 5.55
CA ASN A 31 6.78 -13.43 5.75
C ASN A 31 8.09 -12.67 5.52
N GLU A 32 8.77 -13.03 4.43
CA GLU A 32 9.98 -12.34 4.02
C GLU A 32 9.60 -10.93 3.53
N PRO A 33 10.41 -9.91 3.84
CA PRO A 33 10.14 -8.57 3.36
C PRO A 33 10.15 -8.55 1.83
N LEU A 34 9.31 -7.68 1.26
CA LEU A 34 9.37 -7.41 -0.17
C LEU A 34 10.79 -6.97 -0.58
N PRO A 35 11.24 -7.34 -1.80
CA PRO A 35 12.51 -6.85 -2.31
C PRO A 35 12.51 -5.32 -2.36
N LYS A 36 13.70 -4.73 -2.27
CA LYS A 36 13.86 -3.28 -2.40
C LYS A 36 13.28 -2.82 -3.75
N PRO A 37 12.56 -1.68 -3.79
CA PRO A 37 12.07 -1.13 -5.05
C PRO A 37 13.25 -0.89 -5.99
N GLN A 38 13.03 -1.19 -7.27
CA GLN A 38 13.99 -0.85 -8.30
C GLN A 38 13.88 0.64 -8.62
N PRO A 39 14.99 1.30 -9.00
CA PRO A 39 14.92 2.65 -9.54
C PRO A 39 14.06 2.66 -10.80
N ILE A 40 13.37 3.78 -11.04
CA ILE A 40 12.64 4.00 -12.29
C ILE A 40 13.66 4.03 -13.42
N ILE A 41 13.43 3.23 -14.45
CA ILE A 41 14.15 3.32 -15.71
C ILE A 41 13.25 4.14 -16.63
N GLU A 42 13.64 5.39 -16.88
CA GLU A 42 12.94 6.24 -17.84
C GLU A 42 13.29 5.79 -19.26
N ASP A 43 12.27 5.50 -20.05
CA ASP A 43 12.43 5.36 -21.49
C ASP A 43 12.81 6.71 -22.11
N ALA A 44 13.60 6.67 -23.18
CA ALA A 44 13.93 7.88 -23.94
C ALA A 44 12.63 8.54 -24.45
N ALA A 45 12.54 9.86 -24.36
CA ALA A 45 11.35 10.61 -24.75
C ALA A 45 10.96 10.33 -26.21
N GLU A 46 11.95 10.16 -27.09
CA GLU A 46 11.78 9.83 -28.51
C GLU A 46 11.18 8.43 -28.75
N ALA A 47 11.35 7.51 -27.80
CA ALA A 47 10.73 6.18 -27.86
C ALA A 47 9.25 6.20 -27.43
N GLN A 48 8.78 7.31 -26.85
CA GLN A 48 7.40 7.49 -26.41
C GLN A 48 6.53 8.12 -27.51
N PRO A 49 5.24 7.76 -27.58
CA PRO A 49 4.31 8.40 -28.50
C PRO A 49 4.30 9.93 -28.32
N GLY A 50 4.69 10.65 -29.38
CA GLY A 50 4.76 12.12 -29.35
C GLY A 50 6.07 12.71 -28.83
N GLY A 51 7.10 11.88 -28.60
CA GLY A 51 8.45 12.37 -28.27
C GLY A 51 8.57 12.97 -26.87
N ARG A 52 7.67 12.61 -25.94
CA ARG A 52 7.55 13.21 -24.61
C ARG A 52 7.42 12.12 -23.55
N ASN A 53 8.03 12.36 -22.39
CA ASN A 53 7.95 11.48 -21.23
C ASN A 53 7.08 12.15 -20.14
N PRO A 54 5.74 11.98 -20.18
CA PRO A 54 4.90 12.42 -19.08
C PRO A 54 5.17 11.50 -17.89
N VAL A 55 5.93 12.01 -16.92
CA VAL A 55 6.42 11.26 -15.74
C VAL A 55 5.28 10.79 -14.82
N ARG A 56 4.00 11.04 -15.15
CA ARG A 56 2.82 10.61 -14.40
C ARG A 56 1.72 10.08 -15.31
N TYR A 57 1.18 8.91 -14.98
CA TYR A 57 -0.13 8.48 -15.47
C TYR A 57 -1.17 9.54 -15.06
N GLY A 58 -1.79 10.20 -16.04
CA GLY A 58 -2.73 11.31 -15.83
C GLY A 58 -2.26 12.64 -16.43
N ASP A 59 -0.95 12.85 -16.62
CA ASP A 59 -0.44 14.04 -17.31
C ASP A 59 -0.41 13.76 -18.83
N TRP A 60 -1.57 13.75 -19.49
CA TRP A 60 -1.62 13.61 -20.96
C TRP A 60 -1.56 14.99 -21.61
N GLU A 61 -0.74 15.16 -22.63
CA GLU A 61 -0.68 16.42 -23.38
C GLU A 61 -1.05 16.21 -24.85
N LEU A 62 -2.06 16.96 -25.34
CA LEU A 62 -2.45 16.96 -26.75
C LEU A 62 -2.31 18.36 -27.32
N LYS A 63 -1.40 18.54 -28.29
CA LYS A 63 -1.14 19.82 -28.99
C LYS A 63 -0.84 21.01 -28.06
N GLY A 64 -0.12 20.82 -26.96
CA GLY A 64 0.16 21.91 -26.01
C GLY A 64 -0.79 21.97 -24.83
N LEU A 65 -1.84 21.14 -24.79
CA LEU A 65 -2.90 21.21 -23.77
C LEU A 65 -2.86 19.99 -22.85
N ALA A 66 -2.87 20.24 -21.53
CA ALA A 66 -2.98 19.19 -20.52
C ALA A 66 -4.41 18.63 -20.48
N ILE A 67 -4.53 17.30 -20.50
CA ILE A 67 -5.75 16.49 -20.48
C ILE A 67 -5.67 15.55 -19.27
N ASP A 68 -6.70 15.53 -18.43
CA ASP A 68 -6.82 14.66 -17.25
C ASP A 68 -8.28 14.12 -17.13
N PHE A 69 -8.47 12.97 -16.46
CA PHE A 69 -9.78 12.30 -16.25
C PHE A 69 -10.19 12.23 -14.78
#